data_AF-A0A423LWV8-F1
#
_entry.id   AF-A0A423LWV8-F1
#
_cell.length_a   1.000
_cell.length_b   1.000
_cell.length_c   1.000
_cell.angle_alpha   90.00
_cell.angle_beta   90.00
_cell.angle_gamma   90.00
#
_symmetry.space_group_name_H-M   'P 1'
#
loop_
_entity.id
_entity.type
_entity.pdbx_description
1 polymer ?
#
loop_
_entity_poly.entity_id
_entity_poly.type
_entity_poly.pdbx_seq_one_letter_code
_entity_poly.pdbx_strand_id
1 'polypeptide(L)'
;MDVLSLIGLIMAFVAIIGGNYLEGGHLGALANGPAALIVLGGTVGAALLQSPMSAFKRAMQILGWIFFPPRVDLAGGIDRVVNWSLTARKEGLLGLEGVADAEPDSYSRKGLQLLVDGAEPEAIRSILEVDFYTQESRDIEAAKVFESMGGYAPTIGIIGAVMGLIHVMGNLADPSQLGNGIAVAFVATIYGVASANLILLPVAAKLKSIALRQSRYREMLLEGILSIAEGENPRSIELKLQGFMD
;
A
#
# COMPACT_ATOMS: atom_id res chain seq x y z
N MET A 1 -5.99 3.92 -13.65
CA MET A 1 -4.79 4.68 -13.26
C MET A 1 -5.21 5.73 -12.27
N ASP A 2 -4.50 5.87 -11.16
CA ASP A 2 -4.76 6.96 -10.22
C ASP A 2 -4.06 8.24 -10.70
N VAL A 3 -4.83 9.10 -11.36
CA VAL A 3 -4.34 10.35 -11.97
C VAL A 3 -3.84 11.33 -10.90
N LEU A 4 -4.45 11.32 -9.70
CA LEU A 4 -4.07 12.23 -8.62
C LEU A 4 -2.71 11.87 -8.02
N SER A 5 -2.41 10.58 -7.86
CA SER A 5 -1.09 10.14 -7.41
C SER A 5 0.02 10.56 -8.36
N LEU A 6 -0.22 10.46 -9.67
CA LEU A 6 0.76 10.87 -10.68
C LEU A 6 0.94 12.40 -10.71
N ILE A 7 -0.16 13.16 -10.68
CA ILE A 7 -0.13 14.63 -10.65
C ILE A 7 0.58 15.12 -9.39
N GLY A 8 0.26 14.56 -8.22
CA GLY A 8 0.85 14.95 -6.95
C GLY A 8 2.37 14.72 -6.93
N LEU A 9 2.83 13.55 -7.41
CA LEU A 9 4.25 13.25 -7.52
C LEU A 9 4.96 14.24 -8.47
N ILE A 10 4.41 14.45 -9.67
CA ILE A 10 4.99 15.38 -10.66
C ILE A 10 5.04 16.80 -10.09
N MET A 11 3.95 17.26 -9.47
CA MET A 11 3.88 18.60 -8.88
C MET A 11 4.92 18.81 -7.78
N ALA A 12 5.13 17.82 -6.90
CA ALA A 12 6.14 17.87 -5.86
C ALA A 12 7.57 18.00 -6.44
N PHE A 13 7.91 17.19 -7.45
CA PHE A 13 9.21 17.29 -8.11
C PHE A 13 9.39 18.59 -8.88
N VAL A 14 8.36 19.06 -9.59
CA VAL A 14 8.38 20.33 -10.32
C VAL A 14 8.54 21.52 -9.38
N ALA A 15 7.87 21.51 -8.22
CA ALA A 15 8.01 22.59 -7.24
C ALA A 15 9.45 22.71 -6.70
N ILE A 16 10.09 21.58 -6.39
CA ILE A 16 11.45 21.57 -5.84
C ILE A 16 12.50 21.86 -6.91
N ILE A 17 12.42 21.20 -8.07
CA ILE A 17 13.38 21.40 -9.17
C ILE A 17 13.20 22.79 -9.77
N GLY A 18 11.94 23.22 -9.97
CA GLY A 18 11.61 24.55 -10.45
C GLY A 18 12.06 25.65 -9.48
N GLY A 19 11.82 25.47 -8.18
CA GLY A 19 12.33 26.38 -7.14
C GLY A 19 13.85 26.51 -7.18
N ASN A 20 14.58 25.39 -7.21
CA ASN A 20 16.03 25.38 -7.32
C ASN A 20 16.53 26.08 -8.61
N TYR A 21 15.83 25.89 -9.73
CA TYR A 21 16.19 26.57 -10.98
C TYR A 21 15.96 28.08 -10.92
N LEU A 22 14.87 28.54 -10.28
CA LEU A 22 14.56 29.97 -10.11
C LEU A 22 15.58 30.68 -9.21
N GLU A 23 16.15 29.98 -8.22
CA GLU A 23 17.25 30.48 -7.40
C GLU A 23 18.61 30.48 -8.12
N GLY A 24 18.67 30.04 -9.38
CA GLY A 24 19.89 29.94 -10.17
C GLY A 24 20.71 28.69 -9.88
N GLY A 25 20.16 27.72 -9.15
CA GLY A 25 20.81 26.46 -8.82
C GLY A 25 20.98 25.53 -10.03
N HIS A 26 22.03 24.71 -10.00
CA HIS A 26 22.33 23.73 -11.03
C HIS A 26 21.94 22.32 -10.57
N LEU A 27 21.22 21.56 -11.41
CA LEU A 27 20.84 20.18 -11.09
C LEU A 27 22.03 19.26 -10.80
N GLY A 28 23.18 19.53 -11.43
CA GLY A 28 24.42 18.79 -11.17
C GLY A 28 24.94 18.92 -9.74
N ALA A 29 24.63 20.04 -9.05
CA ALA A 29 25.02 20.22 -7.65
C ALA A 29 24.22 19.33 -6.69
N LEU A 30 22.99 18.98 -7.08
CA LEU A 30 22.13 18.07 -6.33
C LEU A 30 22.39 16.60 -6.65
N ALA A 31 23.19 16.28 -7.68
CA ALA A 31 23.49 14.91 -8.09
C ALA A 31 24.75 14.40 -7.38
N ASN A 32 24.61 13.94 -6.13
CA ASN A 32 25.72 13.44 -5.33
C ASN A 32 25.59 11.93 -5.06
N GLY A 33 26.40 11.13 -5.75
CA GLY A 33 26.40 9.67 -5.62
C GLY A 33 26.65 9.16 -4.20
N PRO A 34 27.70 9.61 -3.49
CA PRO A 34 27.94 9.24 -2.09
C PRO A 34 26.75 9.53 -1.17
N ALA A 35 26.15 10.72 -1.26
CA ALA A 35 24.98 11.08 -0.46
C ALA A 35 23.78 10.15 -0.78
N ALA A 36 23.55 9.83 -2.05
CA ALA A 36 22.49 8.89 -2.45
C ALA A 36 22.71 7.50 -1.85
N LEU A 37 23.93 6.99 -1.88
CA LEU A 37 24.26 5.68 -1.33
C LEU A 37 24.06 5.63 0.19
N ILE A 38 24.49 6.67 0.91
CA ILE A 38 24.30 6.76 2.37
C ILE A 38 22.81 6.76 2.70
N VAL A 39 22.04 7.65 2.07
CA VAL A 39 20.63 7.84 2.40
C VAL A 39 19.78 6.66 1.95
N LEU A 40 19.81 6.31 0.66
CA LEU A 40 18.97 5.23 0.13
C LEU A 40 19.42 3.87 0.66
N GLY A 41 20.73 3.61 0.69
CA GLY A 41 21.29 2.36 1.21
C GLY A 41 21.05 2.21 2.70
N GLY A 42 21.29 3.25 3.49
CA GLY A 42 21.03 3.24 4.94
C GLY A 42 19.55 3.10 5.26
N THR A 43 18.67 3.76 4.50
CA THR A 43 17.21 3.65 4.68
C THR A 43 16.71 2.25 4.38
N VAL A 44 17.11 1.67 3.23
CA VAL A 44 16.75 0.30 2.87
C VAL A 44 17.33 -0.68 3.88
N GLY A 45 18.58 -0.48 4.32
CA GLY A 45 19.21 -1.31 5.34
C GLY A 45 18.46 -1.29 6.68
N ALA A 46 18.04 -0.11 7.15
CA ALA A 46 17.24 0.04 8.37
C ALA A 46 15.87 -0.64 8.23
N ALA A 47 15.22 -0.51 7.06
CA ALA A 47 13.94 -1.15 6.81
C ALA A 47 14.05 -2.69 6.71
N LEU A 48 15.10 -3.20 6.09
CA LEU A 48 15.40 -4.64 6.04
C LEU A 48 15.70 -5.22 7.43
N LEU A 49 16.31 -4.43 8.32
CA LEU A 49 16.57 -4.84 9.70
C LEU A 49 15.27 -4.89 10.52
N GLN A 50 14.38 -3.91 10.35
CA GLN A 50 13.13 -3.83 11.11
C GLN A 50 12.06 -4.81 10.60
N SER A 51 12.01 -5.06 9.30
CA SER A 51 10.87 -5.72 8.65
C SER A 51 11.14 -7.18 8.36
N PRO A 52 10.20 -8.11 8.66
CA PRO A 52 10.35 -9.50 8.25
C PRO A 52 10.35 -9.63 6.71
N MET A 53 11.06 -10.63 6.20
CA MET A 53 11.22 -10.85 4.75
C MET A 53 9.88 -10.99 4.00
N SER A 54 8.85 -11.54 4.65
CA SER A 54 7.49 -11.67 4.10
C SER A 54 6.86 -10.30 3.83
N ALA A 55 6.92 -9.37 4.78
CA ALA A 55 6.40 -8.02 4.66
C ALA A 55 7.15 -7.24 3.59
N PHE A 56 8.49 -7.31 3.57
CA PHE A 56 9.30 -6.63 2.57
C PHE A 56 9.01 -7.12 1.14
N LYS A 57 8.94 -8.43 0.92
CA LYS A 57 8.57 -8.99 -0.40
C LYS A 57 7.18 -8.54 -0.82
N ARG A 58 6.22 -8.54 0.11
CA ARG A 58 4.87 -8.08 -0.17
C ARG A 58 4.84 -6.59 -0.52
N ALA A 59 5.59 -5.75 0.21
CA ALA A 59 5.73 -4.31 -0.05
C ALA A 59 6.19 -4.04 -1.49
N MET A 60 7.19 -4.78 -1.97
CA MET A 60 7.67 -4.67 -3.35
C MET A 60 6.65 -5.15 -4.39
N GLN A 61 5.86 -6.19 -4.07
CA GLN A 61 4.79 -6.69 -4.97
C GLN A 61 3.63 -5.69 -5.11
N ILE A 62 3.23 -5.04 -4.03
CA ILE A 62 2.07 -4.13 -4.03
C ILE A 62 2.41 -2.69 -4.40
N LEU A 63 3.70 -2.35 -4.57
CA LEU A 63 4.12 -1.00 -4.96
C LEU A 63 3.42 -0.51 -6.24
N GLY A 64 3.14 -1.41 -7.18
CA GLY A 64 2.41 -1.09 -8.42
C GLY A 64 0.96 -0.64 -8.20
N TRP A 65 0.36 -0.94 -7.04
CA TRP A 65 -1.02 -0.54 -6.71
C TRP A 65 -1.19 0.97 -6.62
N ILE A 66 -0.11 1.73 -6.45
CA ILE A 66 -0.15 3.19 -6.41
C ILE A 66 -0.61 3.75 -7.75
N PHE A 67 -0.17 3.16 -8.86
CA PHE A 67 -0.56 3.58 -10.20
C PHE A 67 -1.77 2.78 -10.71
N PHE A 68 -1.82 1.49 -10.35
CA PHE A 68 -2.85 0.55 -10.79
C PHE A 68 -3.49 -0.14 -9.57
N PRO A 69 -4.30 0.58 -8.77
CA PRO A 69 -4.94 -0.02 -7.61
C PRO A 69 -5.91 -1.12 -8.05
N PRO A 70 -6.04 -2.20 -7.26
CA PRO A 70 -7.07 -3.22 -7.48
C PRO A 70 -8.45 -2.55 -7.56
N ARG A 71 -9.26 -2.96 -8.54
CA ARG A 71 -10.60 -2.43 -8.70
C ARG A 71 -11.49 -2.96 -7.59
N VAL A 72 -12.09 -2.05 -6.84
CA VAL A 72 -13.09 -2.34 -5.82
C VAL A 72 -14.39 -1.65 -6.24
N ASP A 73 -15.36 -2.47 -6.64
CA ASP A 73 -16.69 -2.07 -7.05
C ASP A 73 -17.71 -2.61 -6.05
N LEU A 74 -18.08 -1.79 -5.07
CA LEU A 74 -19.03 -2.17 -4.01
C LEU A 74 -20.42 -2.43 -4.60
N ALA A 75 -20.91 -1.55 -5.48
CA ALA A 75 -22.23 -1.69 -6.09
C ALA A 75 -22.31 -3.00 -6.91
N GLY A 76 -21.34 -3.25 -7.78
CA GLY A 76 -21.28 -4.51 -8.52
C GLY A 76 -21.09 -5.73 -7.61
N GLY A 77 -20.43 -5.59 -6.47
CA GLY A 77 -20.35 -6.63 -5.44
C GLY A 77 -21.70 -6.94 -4.80
N ILE A 78 -22.49 -5.92 -4.44
CA ILE A 78 -23.84 -6.07 -3.89
C ILE A 78 -24.74 -6.78 -4.91
N ASP A 79 -24.74 -6.32 -6.15
CA ASP A 79 -25.53 -6.94 -7.23
C ASP A 79 -25.19 -8.43 -7.39
N ARG A 80 -23.89 -8.79 -7.31
CA ARG A 80 -23.45 -10.18 -7.35
C ARG A 80 -23.99 -10.99 -6.18
N VAL A 81 -23.87 -10.50 -4.95
CA VAL A 81 -24.40 -11.18 -3.76
C VAL A 81 -25.92 -11.37 -3.86
N VAL A 82 -26.65 -10.34 -4.29
CA VAL A 82 -28.11 -10.43 -4.48
C VAL A 82 -28.46 -11.49 -5.51
N ASN A 83 -27.73 -11.56 -6.63
CA ASN A 83 -27.91 -12.60 -7.64
C ASN A 83 -27.62 -14.00 -7.08
N TRP A 84 -26.55 -14.18 -6.30
CA TRP A 84 -26.27 -15.44 -5.63
C TRP A 84 -27.40 -15.84 -4.68
N SER A 85 -27.93 -14.90 -3.88
CA SER A 85 -29.08 -15.14 -3.00
C SER A 85 -30.33 -15.58 -3.78
N LEU A 86 -30.59 -14.97 -4.93
CA LEU A 86 -31.71 -15.34 -5.80
C LEU A 86 -31.56 -16.75 -6.37
N THR A 87 -30.36 -17.12 -6.83
CA THR A 87 -30.06 -18.47 -7.31
C THR A 87 -30.21 -19.49 -6.18
N ALA A 88 -29.61 -19.21 -5.00
CA ALA A 88 -29.71 -20.06 -3.82
C ALA A 88 -31.16 -20.33 -3.39
N ARG A 89 -32.04 -19.33 -3.49
CA ARG A 89 -33.47 -19.49 -3.18
C ARG A 89 -34.25 -20.27 -4.22
N LYS A 90 -33.91 -20.15 -5.51
CA LYS A 90 -34.62 -20.80 -6.62
C LYS A 90 -34.20 -22.25 -6.79
N GLU A 91 -32.90 -22.51 -6.71
CA GLU A 91 -32.27 -23.78 -7.10
C GLU A 91 -31.68 -24.52 -5.88
N GLY A 92 -31.72 -23.90 -4.69
CA GLY A 92 -31.01 -24.38 -3.50
C GLY A 92 -29.54 -23.98 -3.50
N LEU A 93 -28.84 -24.24 -2.40
CA LEU A 93 -27.41 -23.93 -2.26
C LEU A 93 -26.54 -24.68 -3.29
N LEU A 94 -26.94 -25.89 -3.69
CA LEU A 94 -26.27 -26.67 -4.74
C LEU A 94 -26.32 -25.98 -6.12
N GLY A 95 -27.34 -25.15 -6.39
CA GLY A 95 -27.42 -24.34 -7.61
C GLY A 95 -26.31 -23.28 -7.71
N LEU A 96 -25.58 -23.00 -6.62
CA LEU A 96 -24.43 -22.10 -6.63
C LEU A 96 -23.14 -22.76 -7.13
N GLU A 97 -23.08 -24.08 -7.32
CA GLU A 97 -21.85 -24.79 -7.71
C GLU A 97 -21.28 -24.24 -9.04
N GLY A 98 -22.12 -24.13 -10.07
CA GLY A 98 -21.71 -23.56 -11.35
C GLY A 98 -21.34 -22.07 -11.28
N VAL A 99 -21.92 -21.34 -10.33
CA VAL A 99 -21.57 -19.92 -10.09
C VAL A 99 -20.22 -19.81 -9.38
N ALA A 100 -19.95 -20.68 -8.41
CA ALA A 100 -18.69 -20.73 -7.69
C ALA A 100 -17.52 -21.02 -8.64
N ASP A 101 -17.67 -22.02 -9.52
CA ASP A 101 -16.62 -22.39 -10.47
C ASP A 101 -16.28 -21.28 -11.48
N ALA A 102 -17.28 -20.47 -11.85
CA ALA A 102 -17.10 -19.35 -12.77
C ALA A 102 -16.61 -18.06 -12.08
N GLU A 103 -16.69 -17.96 -10.75
CA GLU A 103 -16.35 -16.73 -10.03
C GLU A 103 -14.84 -16.48 -10.05
N PRO A 104 -14.34 -15.38 -10.65
CA PRO A 104 -12.91 -15.12 -10.78
C PRO A 104 -12.22 -14.78 -9.46
N ASP A 105 -12.93 -14.15 -8.52
CA ASP A 105 -12.37 -13.76 -7.24
C ASP A 105 -12.24 -14.96 -6.30
N SER A 106 -11.02 -15.28 -5.87
CA SER A 106 -10.75 -16.47 -5.06
C SER A 106 -11.44 -16.42 -3.69
N TYR A 107 -11.63 -15.23 -3.12
CA TYR A 107 -12.30 -15.07 -1.83
C TYR A 107 -13.80 -15.37 -1.94
N SER A 108 -14.46 -14.75 -2.92
CA SER A 108 -15.86 -15.00 -3.25
C SER A 108 -16.10 -16.46 -3.62
N ARG A 109 -15.26 -17.04 -4.48
CA ARG A 109 -15.32 -18.46 -4.88
C ARG A 109 -15.27 -19.38 -3.66
N LYS A 110 -14.32 -19.16 -2.74
CA LYS A 110 -14.20 -19.98 -1.53
C LYS A 110 -15.45 -19.90 -0.67
N GLY A 111 -16.02 -18.70 -0.48
CA GLY A 111 -17.25 -18.55 0.29
C GLY A 111 -18.48 -19.19 -0.37
N LEU A 112 -18.59 -19.11 -1.71
CA LEU A 112 -19.63 -19.81 -2.46
C LEU A 112 -19.49 -21.34 -2.35
N GLN A 113 -18.27 -21.87 -2.41
CA GLN A 113 -18.02 -23.31 -2.21
C GLN A 113 -18.45 -23.77 -0.81
N LEU A 114 -18.13 -22.99 0.23
CA LEU A 114 -18.58 -23.31 1.59
C LEU A 114 -20.11 -23.31 1.73
N LEU A 115 -20.81 -22.44 1.00
CA LEU A 115 -22.28 -22.46 0.93
C LEU A 115 -22.80 -23.74 0.23
N VAL A 116 -22.19 -24.12 -0.88
CA VAL A 116 -22.55 -25.34 -1.65
C VAL A 116 -22.33 -26.60 -0.80
N ASP A 117 -21.22 -26.63 -0.04
CA ASP A 117 -20.87 -27.71 0.88
C ASP A 117 -21.81 -27.79 2.10
N GLY A 118 -22.69 -26.80 2.28
CA GLY A 118 -23.65 -26.74 3.39
C GLY A 118 -22.98 -26.48 4.74
N ALA A 119 -21.87 -25.75 4.75
CA ALA A 119 -21.20 -25.37 5.99
C ALA A 119 -22.09 -24.45 6.84
N GLU A 120 -22.08 -24.64 8.16
CA GLU A 120 -22.82 -23.78 9.09
C GLU A 120 -22.31 -22.33 9.03
N PRO A 121 -23.19 -21.31 9.18
CA PRO A 121 -22.81 -19.90 9.07
C PRO A 121 -21.62 -19.50 9.95
N GLU A 122 -21.53 -20.05 11.16
CA GLU A 122 -20.43 -19.76 12.10
C GLU A 122 -19.08 -20.33 11.62
N ALA A 123 -19.10 -21.49 10.95
CA ALA A 123 -17.92 -22.06 10.32
C ALA A 123 -17.49 -21.24 9.09
N ILE A 124 -18.45 -20.83 8.26
CA ILE A 124 -18.20 -19.94 7.11
C ILE A 124 -17.54 -18.64 7.59
N ARG A 125 -18.12 -18.02 8.63
CA ARG A 125 -17.62 -16.80 9.24
C ARG A 125 -16.18 -16.97 9.70
N SER A 126 -15.92 -17.97 10.53
CA SER A 126 -14.58 -18.25 11.06
C SER A 126 -13.52 -18.43 9.96
N ILE A 127 -13.84 -19.20 8.91
CA ILE A 127 -12.90 -19.49 7.82
C ILE A 127 -12.63 -18.22 6.99
N LEU A 128 -13.68 -17.51 6.59
CA LEU A 128 -13.57 -16.34 5.72
C LEU A 128 -13.02 -15.11 6.44
N GLU A 129 -13.30 -14.95 7.75
CA GLU A 129 -12.70 -13.91 8.58
C GLU A 129 -11.19 -14.11 8.71
N VAL A 130 -10.72 -15.34 8.97
CA VAL A 130 -9.28 -15.63 9.05
C VAL A 130 -8.56 -15.26 7.74
N ASP A 131 -9.11 -15.65 6.59
CA ASP A 131 -8.54 -15.30 5.28
C ASP A 131 -8.51 -13.77 5.06
N PHE A 132 -9.61 -13.11 5.41
CA PHE A 132 -9.78 -11.67 5.31
C PHE A 132 -8.76 -10.90 6.17
N TYR A 133 -8.72 -11.17 7.48
CA TYR A 133 -7.80 -10.52 8.43
C TYR A 133 -6.34 -10.82 8.09
N THR A 134 -6.03 -12.05 7.66
CA THR A 134 -4.67 -12.40 7.26
C THR A 134 -4.24 -11.61 6.04
N GLN A 135 -5.10 -11.44 5.04
CA GLN A 135 -4.77 -10.65 3.86
C GLN A 135 -4.62 -9.17 4.21
N GLU A 136 -5.56 -8.61 4.97
CA GLU A 136 -5.48 -7.21 5.41
C GLU A 136 -4.19 -6.96 6.19
N SER A 137 -3.90 -7.78 7.19
CA SER A 137 -2.69 -7.65 8.00
C SER A 137 -1.43 -7.66 7.14
N ARG A 138 -1.33 -8.60 6.18
CA ARG A 138 -0.20 -8.69 5.25
C ARG A 138 -0.02 -7.43 4.40
N ASP A 139 -1.11 -6.84 3.92
CA ASP A 139 -1.06 -5.63 3.09
C ASP A 139 -0.76 -4.37 3.92
N ILE A 140 -1.26 -4.31 5.16
CA ILE A 140 -0.95 -3.25 6.11
C ILE A 140 0.51 -3.33 6.57
N GLU A 141 1.03 -4.51 6.87
CA GLU A 141 2.45 -4.72 7.18
C GLU A 141 3.36 -4.31 6.02
N ALA A 142 2.96 -4.61 4.79
CA ALA A 142 3.67 -4.18 3.60
C ALA A 142 3.71 -2.65 3.46
N ALA A 143 2.60 -1.94 3.77
CA ALA A 143 2.58 -0.49 3.81
C ALA A 143 3.50 0.08 4.90
N LYS A 144 3.57 -0.56 6.07
CA LYS A 144 4.44 -0.16 7.19
C LYS A 144 5.93 -0.21 6.83
N VAL A 145 6.35 -1.03 5.86
CA VAL A 145 7.74 -1.03 5.36
C VAL A 145 8.11 0.32 4.75
N PHE A 146 7.22 0.92 3.94
CA PHE A 146 7.47 2.24 3.37
C PHE A 146 7.35 3.34 4.42
N GLU A 147 6.45 3.18 5.39
CA GLU A 147 6.31 4.09 6.53
C GLU A 147 7.61 4.16 7.34
N SER A 148 8.22 3.00 7.64
CA SER A 148 9.49 2.96 8.38
C SER A 148 10.64 3.50 7.56
N MET A 149 10.73 3.17 6.26
CA MET A 149 11.71 3.79 5.36
C MET A 149 11.58 5.32 5.39
N GLY A 150 10.35 5.84 5.32
CA GLY A 150 10.11 7.28 5.42
C GLY A 150 10.50 7.88 6.77
N GLY A 151 10.33 7.14 7.87
CA GLY A 151 10.78 7.54 9.20
C GLY A 151 12.31 7.56 9.36
N TYR A 152 13.02 6.62 8.73
CA TYR A 152 14.48 6.53 8.82
C TYR A 152 15.21 7.45 7.84
N ALA A 153 14.67 7.71 6.65
CA ALA A 153 15.37 8.48 5.62
C ALA A 153 15.91 9.84 6.09
N PRO A 154 15.17 10.68 6.86
CA PRO A 154 15.69 11.95 7.34
C PRO A 154 16.82 11.79 8.35
N THR A 155 16.74 10.78 9.24
CA THR A 155 17.76 10.55 10.26
C THR A 155 19.04 9.98 9.66
N ILE A 156 18.94 9.11 8.66
CA ILE A 156 20.10 8.69 7.85
C ILE A 156 20.69 9.89 7.07
N GLY A 157 19.84 10.81 6.59
CA GLY A 157 20.29 12.09 6.01
C GLY A 157 21.15 12.92 6.96
N ILE A 158 20.75 13.01 8.25
CA ILE A 158 21.55 13.66 9.30
C ILE A 158 22.89 12.94 9.51
N ILE A 159 22.92 11.61 9.49
CA ILE A 159 24.19 10.85 9.57
C ILE A 159 25.09 11.20 8.39
N GLY A 160 24.54 11.25 7.17
CA GLY A 160 25.28 11.70 5.98
C GLY A 160 25.81 13.13 6.10
N ALA A 161 25.04 14.03 6.71
CA ALA A 161 25.47 15.39 7.02
C ALA A 161 26.68 15.42 7.97
N VAL A 162 26.61 14.66 9.06
CA VAL A 162 27.70 14.53 10.03
C VAL A 162 28.94 13.92 9.38
N MET A 163 28.79 12.88 8.55
CA MET A 163 29.91 12.28 7.81
C MET A 163 30.57 13.28 6.85
N GLY A 164 29.79 14.08 6.13
CA GLY A 164 30.32 15.14 5.27
C GLY A 164 31.09 16.19 6.06
N LEU A 165 30.57 16.63 7.21
CA LEU A 165 31.28 17.56 8.09
C LEU A 165 32.59 16.99 8.64
N ILE A 166 32.63 15.72 9.02
CA ILE A 166 33.87 15.04 9.45
C ILE A 166 34.92 15.09 8.33
N HIS A 167 34.51 14.85 7.08
CA HIS A 167 35.41 14.91 5.93
C HIS A 167 35.96 16.32 5.68
N VAL A 168 35.14 17.36 5.87
CA VAL A 168 35.55 18.77 5.79
C VAL A 168 36.57 19.10 6.87
N MET A 169 36.32 18.69 8.12
CA MET A 169 37.23 18.93 9.25
C MET A 169 38.58 18.21 9.08
N GLY A 170 38.58 17.04 8.44
CA GLY A 170 39.80 16.30 8.13
C GLY A 170 40.69 16.94 7.06
N ASN A 171 40.14 17.82 6.23
CA ASN A 171 40.84 18.41 5.07
C ASN A 171 40.91 19.95 5.13
N LEU A 172 40.89 20.53 6.33
CA LEU A 172 40.94 21.99 6.53
C LEU A 172 42.16 22.68 5.90
N ALA A 173 43.25 21.94 5.70
CA ALA A 173 44.46 22.45 5.07
C ALA A 173 44.34 22.61 3.53
N ASP A 174 43.35 21.99 2.89
CA ASP A 174 43.14 22.03 1.44
C ASP A 174 41.74 22.58 1.08
N PRO A 175 41.64 23.89 0.77
CA PRO A 175 40.38 24.52 0.39
C PRO A 175 39.68 23.88 -0.80
N SER A 176 40.42 23.20 -1.69
CA SER A 176 39.85 22.57 -2.88
C SER A 176 38.98 21.34 -2.55
N GLN A 177 39.22 20.68 -1.41
CA GLN A 177 38.48 19.49 -0.98
C GLN A 177 37.31 19.80 -0.03
N LEU A 178 37.28 20.99 0.56
CA LEU A 178 36.20 21.42 1.45
C LEU A 178 34.84 21.43 0.75
N GLY A 179 34.80 21.88 -0.51
CA GLY A 179 33.56 21.99 -1.28
C GLY A 179 32.82 20.66 -1.45
N ASN A 180 33.54 19.55 -1.65
CA ASN A 180 32.93 18.24 -1.85
C ASN A 180 32.30 17.70 -0.55
N GLY A 181 33.01 17.80 0.58
CA GLY A 181 32.48 17.35 1.87
C GLY A 181 31.24 18.14 2.32
N ILE A 182 31.23 19.45 2.08
CA ILE A 182 30.07 20.31 2.35
C ILE A 182 28.89 19.93 1.45
N ALA A 183 29.14 19.70 0.15
CA ALA A 183 28.12 19.30 -0.80
C ALA A 183 27.47 17.96 -0.41
N VAL A 184 28.27 16.94 -0.04
CA VAL A 184 27.74 15.66 0.45
C VAL A 184 26.82 15.87 1.65
N ALA A 185 27.21 16.73 2.60
CA ALA A 185 26.45 16.93 3.82
C ALA A 185 25.05 17.53 3.59
N PHE A 186 24.98 18.59 2.77
CA PHE A 186 23.71 19.24 2.45
C PHE A 186 22.83 18.38 1.54
N VAL A 187 23.43 17.74 0.52
CA VAL A 187 22.67 16.88 -0.40
C VAL A 187 22.12 15.65 0.32
N ALA A 188 22.86 15.06 1.28
CA ALA A 188 22.35 13.96 2.11
C ALA A 188 21.11 14.37 2.91
N THR A 189 21.10 15.58 3.48
CA THR A 189 19.93 16.10 4.20
C THR A 189 18.73 16.28 3.27
N ILE A 190 18.94 16.85 2.09
CA ILE A 190 17.90 17.03 1.07
C ILE A 190 17.33 15.67 0.65
N TYR A 191 18.19 14.70 0.33
CA TYR A 191 17.75 13.36 -0.06
C TYR A 191 16.96 12.67 1.04
N GLY A 192 17.37 12.79 2.31
CA GLY A 192 16.65 12.19 3.43
C GLY A 192 15.25 12.76 3.58
N VAL A 193 15.13 14.08 3.67
CA VAL A 193 13.84 14.76 3.85
C VAL A 193 12.93 14.62 2.63
N ALA A 194 13.48 14.75 1.42
CA ALA A 194 12.72 14.67 0.18
C ALA A 194 12.22 13.24 -0.08
N SER A 195 13.06 12.21 0.05
CA SER A 195 12.64 10.82 -0.15
C SER A 195 11.59 10.39 0.88
N ALA A 196 11.71 10.84 2.13
CA ALA A 196 10.72 10.59 3.17
C ALA A 196 9.35 11.20 2.82
N ASN A 197 9.30 12.51 2.61
CA ASN A 197 8.03 13.25 2.59
C ASN A 197 7.36 13.29 1.22
N LEU A 198 8.12 13.16 0.14
CA LEU A 198 7.57 13.24 -1.21
C LEU A 198 7.22 11.86 -1.79
N ILE A 199 7.87 10.81 -1.27
CA ILE A 199 7.75 9.46 -1.82
C ILE A 199 7.30 8.49 -0.74
N LEU A 200 8.15 8.17 0.24
CA LEU A 200 7.97 7.00 1.11
C LEU A 200 6.73 7.09 2.01
N LEU A 201 6.53 8.20 2.72
CA LEU A 201 5.36 8.38 3.60
C LEU A 201 4.05 8.48 2.82
N PRO A 202 3.94 9.27 1.72
CA PRO A 202 2.74 9.26 0.88
C PRO A 202 2.43 7.88 0.27
N VAL A 203 3.46 7.16 -0.19
CA VAL A 203 3.34 5.78 -0.70
C VAL A 203 2.75 4.86 0.37
N ALA A 204 3.29 4.91 1.59
CA ALA A 204 2.80 4.10 2.71
C ALA A 204 1.32 4.39 3.02
N ALA A 205 0.95 5.66 3.15
CA ALA A 205 -0.42 6.07 3.42
C ALA A 205 -1.38 5.64 2.31
N LYS A 206 -0.96 5.74 1.04
CA LYS A 206 -1.76 5.34 -0.11
C LYS A 206 -1.98 3.82 -0.15
N LEU A 207 -0.93 3.03 0.05
CA LEU A 207 -1.03 1.56 0.10
C LEU A 207 -1.94 1.11 1.23
N LYS A 208 -1.83 1.75 2.41
CA LYS A 208 -2.73 1.50 3.55
C LYS A 208 -4.19 1.78 3.19
N SER A 209 -4.46 2.90 2.54
CA SER A 209 -5.82 3.24 2.07
C SER A 209 -6.37 2.23 1.07
N ILE A 210 -5.54 1.75 0.13
CA ILE A 210 -5.93 0.72 -0.84
C ILE A 210 -6.21 -0.62 -0.16
N ALA A 211 -5.39 -1.01 0.83
CA ALA A 211 -5.59 -2.22 1.62
C ALA A 211 -6.92 -2.16 2.39
N LEU A 212 -7.20 -1.05 3.07
CA LEU A 212 -8.47 -0.85 3.80
C LEU A 212 -9.69 -0.85 2.88
N ARG A 213 -9.57 -0.31 1.67
CA ARG A 213 -10.68 -0.36 0.69
C ARG A 213 -10.97 -1.78 0.21
N GLN A 214 -9.94 -2.59 -0.01
CA GLN A 214 -10.11 -4.01 -0.32
C GLN A 214 -10.66 -4.80 0.87
N SER A 215 -10.22 -4.45 2.07
CA SER A 215 -10.70 -5.02 3.32
C SER A 215 -12.21 -4.80 3.45
N ARG A 216 -12.68 -3.55 3.37
CA ARG A 216 -14.11 -3.20 3.39
C ARG A 216 -14.95 -3.97 2.36
N TYR A 217 -14.41 -4.17 1.16
CA TYR A 217 -15.09 -4.92 0.11
C TYR A 217 -15.25 -6.41 0.46
N ARG A 218 -14.23 -7.03 1.04
CA ARG A 218 -14.31 -8.43 1.48
C ARG A 218 -15.21 -8.62 2.69
N GLU A 219 -15.21 -7.66 3.61
CA GLU A 219 -16.15 -7.62 4.74
C GLU A 219 -17.61 -7.58 4.26
N MET A 220 -17.91 -6.74 3.27
CA MET A 220 -19.23 -6.70 2.63
C MET A 220 -19.59 -8.05 1.99
N LEU A 221 -18.67 -8.68 1.27
CA LEU A 221 -18.89 -10.00 0.67
C LEU A 221 -19.12 -11.09 1.74
N LEU A 222 -18.35 -11.07 2.82
CA LEU A 222 -18.51 -11.97 3.95
C LEU A 222 -19.93 -11.86 4.53
N GLU A 223 -20.37 -10.66 4.87
CA GLU A 223 -21.70 -10.43 5.45
C GLU A 223 -22.81 -10.85 4.47
N GLY A 224 -22.59 -10.62 3.17
CA GLY A 224 -23.47 -11.07 2.10
C GLY A 224 -23.60 -12.60 2.02
N ILE A 225 -22.48 -13.31 2.03
CA ILE A 225 -22.41 -14.78 1.98
C ILE A 225 -23.06 -15.39 3.22
N LEU A 226 -22.81 -14.81 4.40
CA LEU A 226 -23.45 -15.26 5.65
C LEU A 226 -24.96 -15.06 5.62
N SER A 227 -25.43 -13.91 5.10
CA SER A 227 -26.87 -13.66 4.99
C SER A 227 -27.55 -14.63 4.00
N ILE A 228 -26.82 -15.12 2.99
CA ILE A 228 -27.31 -16.21 2.10
C ILE A 228 -27.40 -17.53 2.88
N ALA A 229 -26.37 -17.88 3.67
CA ALA A 229 -26.36 -19.10 4.49
C ALA A 229 -27.54 -19.13 5.49
N GLU A 230 -27.86 -17.97 6.07
CA GLU A 230 -28.98 -17.80 7.02
C GLU A 230 -30.36 -17.76 6.32
N GLY A 231 -30.39 -17.78 4.99
CA GLY A 231 -31.64 -17.79 4.22
C GLY A 231 -32.39 -16.46 4.24
N GLU A 232 -31.71 -15.34 4.47
CA GLU A 232 -32.32 -14.01 4.46
C GLU A 232 -33.02 -13.71 3.11
N ASN A 233 -33.92 -12.72 3.12
CA ASN A 233 -34.55 -12.25 1.89
C ASN A 233 -33.52 -11.44 1.06
N PRO A 234 -33.39 -11.65 -0.26
CA PRO A 234 -32.45 -10.90 -1.10
C PRO A 234 -32.58 -9.37 -0.96
N ARG A 235 -33.80 -8.86 -0.75
CA ARG A 235 -34.04 -7.42 -0.54
C ARG A 235 -33.51 -6.93 0.81
N SER A 236 -33.59 -7.76 1.85
CA SER A 236 -33.00 -7.46 3.16
C SER A 236 -31.47 -7.45 3.08
N ILE A 237 -30.90 -8.40 2.34
CA ILE A 237 -29.45 -8.48 2.09
C ILE A 237 -28.99 -7.22 1.37
N GLU A 238 -29.67 -6.83 0.29
CA GLU A 238 -29.36 -5.61 -0.46
C GLU A 238 -29.34 -4.38 0.45
N LEU A 239 -30.40 -4.17 1.25
CA LEU A 239 -30.48 -3.05 2.19
C LEU A 239 -29.37 -3.07 3.24
N LYS A 240 -29.02 -4.27 3.76
CA LYS A 240 -27.91 -4.43 4.72
C LYS A 240 -26.58 -4.04 4.07
N LEU A 241 -26.31 -4.53 2.86
CA LEU A 241 -25.04 -4.30 2.18
C LEU A 241 -24.90 -2.87 1.62
N GLN A 242 -26.00 -2.19 1.31
CA GLN A 242 -25.98 -0.77 0.94
C GLN A 242 -25.35 0.11 2.02
N GLY A 243 -25.40 -0.29 3.31
CA GLY A 243 -24.69 0.39 4.39
C GLY A 243 -23.16 0.41 4.24
N PHE A 244 -22.57 -0.43 3.38
CA PHE A 244 -21.15 -0.38 3.06
C PHE A 244 -20.79 0.67 1.99
N MET A 245 -21.77 1.32 1.36
CA MET A 245 -21.54 2.33 0.32
C MET A 245 -21.28 3.74 0.87
N ASP A 246 -21.63 4.02 2.13
CA ASP A 246 -21.46 5.32 2.80
C ASP A 246 -20.03 5.54 3.33
#